data_AF-A0A1E3VM95-F1
#
_entry.id   AF-A0A1E3VM95-F1
#
_cell.length_a   1.000
_cell.length_b   1.000
_cell.length_c   1.000
_cell.angle_alpha   90.00
_cell.angle_beta   90.00
_cell.angle_gamma   90.00
#
_symmetry.space_group_name_H-M   'P 1'
#
loop_
_entity.id
_entity.type
_entity.pdbx_description
1 polymer ?
#
loop_
_entity_poly.entity_id
_entity_poly.type
_entity_poly.pdbx_seq_one_letter_code
_entity_poly.pdbx_strand_id
1 'polypeptide(L)'
;MLVTVERLTMTTAMEADWVLRTMAAMAAADQRLDAREVDLIQRVYQELTGRPVDVGGVVSAVQVYARRDVAQDLSQVAGSFSPEAKTAIMQGAYRTLAVNNHVSQAERDTLDRVAGALRSRPPNWRRSWRRSKHLPHRPSCRGSPSRA
;
A
#
# COMPACT_ATOMS: atom_id res chain seq x y z
N MET A 1 -39.13 -7.28 9.57
CA MET A 1 -37.86 -6.98 8.89
C MET A 1 -37.27 -5.72 9.51
N LEU A 2 -36.46 -5.87 10.55
CA LEU A 2 -35.55 -4.80 10.97
C LEU A 2 -34.23 -5.12 10.26
N VAL A 3 -33.90 -4.30 9.27
CA VAL A 3 -32.65 -4.43 8.53
C VAL A 3 -31.57 -4.01 9.51
N THR A 4 -30.80 -4.96 10.00
CA THR A 4 -29.60 -4.74 10.81
C THR A 4 -28.61 -3.95 9.96
N VAL A 5 -28.66 -2.62 10.02
CA VAL A 5 -27.61 -1.74 9.47
C VAL A 5 -26.46 -1.65 10.49
N GLU A 6 -26.04 -2.79 11.03
CA GLU A 6 -24.70 -2.94 11.60
C GLU A 6 -23.72 -3.20 10.44
N ARG A 7 -23.73 -2.31 9.46
CA ARG A 7 -22.64 -2.25 8.49
C ARG A 7 -21.49 -1.56 9.21
N LEU A 8 -20.82 -2.33 10.06
CA LEU A 8 -19.47 -2.18 10.59
C LEU A 8 -18.76 -1.00 9.92
N THR A 9 -18.96 0.21 10.47
CA THR A 9 -18.12 1.37 10.13
C THR A 9 -16.79 1.08 10.80
N MET A 10 -15.90 0.41 10.08
CA MET A 10 -14.89 1.06 9.25
C MET A 10 -13.98 1.88 10.14
N THR A 11 -12.78 1.32 10.36
CA THR A 11 -11.56 1.94 10.89
C THR A 11 -11.79 3.13 11.81
N THR A 12 -11.40 2.98 13.08
CA THR A 12 -11.33 4.09 14.03
C THR A 12 -10.66 5.31 13.39
N ALA A 13 -10.99 6.52 13.84
CA ALA A 13 -10.42 7.74 13.24
C ALA A 13 -8.87 7.68 13.15
N MET A 14 -8.25 7.07 14.16
CA MET A 14 -6.82 6.76 14.16
C MET A 14 -6.42 5.79 13.05
N GLU A 15 -7.09 4.64 12.90
CA GLU A 15 -6.77 3.69 11.84
C GLU A 15 -7.01 4.27 10.43
N ALA A 16 -8.04 5.09 10.26
CA ALA A 16 -8.29 5.81 9.01
C ALA A 16 -7.14 6.79 8.70
N ASP A 17 -6.66 7.55 9.69
CA ASP A 17 -5.48 8.40 9.53
C ASP A 17 -4.26 7.61 9.05
N TRP A 18 -4.06 6.40 9.57
CA TRP A 18 -2.99 5.51 9.13
C TRP A 18 -3.15 5.02 7.67
N VAL A 19 -4.37 4.87 7.18
CA VAL A 19 -4.62 4.60 5.75
C VAL A 19 -4.13 5.78 4.91
N LEU A 20 -4.57 7.00 5.22
CA LEU A 20 -4.19 8.20 4.48
C LEU A 20 -2.67 8.44 4.54
N ARG A 21 -2.08 8.34 5.74
CA ARG A 21 -0.64 8.47 5.96
C ARG A 21 0.17 7.51 5.10
N THR A 22 -0.25 6.26 5.03
CA THR A 22 0.44 5.25 4.24
C THR A 22 0.34 5.55 2.75
N MET A 23 -0.86 5.89 2.26
CA MET A 23 -1.06 6.26 0.86
C MET A 23 -0.22 7.49 0.48
N ALA A 24 -0.22 8.52 1.33
CA ALA A 24 0.57 9.73 1.14
C ALA A 24 2.08 9.46 1.08
N ALA A 25 2.59 8.59 1.97
CA ALA A 25 3.99 8.18 1.97
C ALA A 25 4.37 7.42 0.67
N MET A 26 3.47 6.55 0.16
CA MET A 26 3.70 5.85 -1.10
C MET A 26 3.77 6.81 -2.28
N ALA A 27 2.81 7.75 -2.38
CA ALA A 27 2.80 8.74 -3.46
C ALA A 27 4.04 9.66 -3.43
N ALA A 28 4.48 10.06 -2.23
CA ALA A 28 5.70 10.83 -2.07
C ALA A 28 6.96 10.06 -2.49
N ALA A 29 7.04 8.76 -2.14
CA ALA A 29 8.17 7.91 -2.50
C ALA A 29 8.28 7.69 -4.01
N ASP A 30 7.15 7.62 -4.71
CA ASP A 30 7.10 7.55 -6.18
C ASP A 30 7.34 8.91 -6.86
N GLN A 31 7.48 10.00 -6.08
CA GLN A 31 7.61 11.38 -6.54
C GLN A 31 6.46 11.84 -7.45
N ARG A 32 5.27 11.24 -7.27
CA ARG A 32 4.08 11.49 -8.08
C ARG A 32 2.99 12.08 -7.23
N LEU A 33 2.91 13.40 -7.27
CA LEU A 33 1.76 14.12 -6.74
C LEU A 33 1.28 15.13 -7.76
N ASP A 34 0.65 14.65 -8.83
CA ASP A 34 -0.17 15.47 -9.69
C ASP A 34 -1.66 15.36 -9.31
N ALA A 35 -2.51 16.13 -10.01
CA ALA A 35 -3.95 16.16 -9.72
C ALA A 35 -4.61 14.77 -9.83
N ARG A 36 -4.14 13.90 -10.72
CA ARG A 36 -4.67 12.55 -10.90
C ARG A 36 -4.31 11.65 -9.72
N GLU A 37 -3.11 11.77 -9.17
CA GLU A 37 -2.74 11.02 -7.96
C GLU A 37 -3.50 11.52 -6.72
N VAL A 38 -3.72 12.83 -6.61
CA VAL A 38 -4.57 13.39 -5.54
C VAL A 38 -5.99 12.83 -5.63
N ASP A 39 -6.62 12.89 -6.81
CA ASP A 39 -7.96 12.35 -7.03
C ASP A 39 -8.04 10.84 -6.78
N LEU A 40 -6.97 10.10 -7.08
CA LEU A 40 -6.88 8.67 -6.79
C LEU A 40 -6.84 8.43 -5.28
N ILE A 41 -6.00 9.15 -4.54
CA ILE A 41 -5.88 9.01 -3.09
C ILE A 41 -7.21 9.33 -2.41
N GLN A 42 -7.90 10.41 -2.81
CA GLN A 42 -9.20 10.77 -2.24
C GLN A 42 -10.24 9.65 -2.43
N ARG A 43 -10.35 9.14 -3.68
CA ARG A 43 -11.30 8.07 -4.01
C ARG A 43 -11.01 6.78 -3.25
N VAL A 44 -9.76 6.32 -3.28
CA VAL A 44 -9.38 5.07 -2.60
C VAL A 44 -9.52 5.20 -1.09
N TYR A 45 -9.16 6.34 -0.50
CA TYR A 45 -9.35 6.59 0.92
C TYR A 45 -10.83 6.52 1.32
N GLN A 46 -11.71 7.18 0.56
CA GLN A 46 -13.15 7.15 0.82
C GLN A 46 -13.74 5.75 0.65
N GLU A 47 -13.31 5.00 -0.36
CA GLU A 47 -13.74 3.59 -0.55
C GLU A 47 -13.34 2.69 0.63
N LEU A 48 -12.12 2.87 1.15
CA LEU A 48 -11.56 2.00 2.20
C LEU A 48 -12.03 2.37 3.61
N THR A 49 -12.33 3.64 3.86
CA THR A 49 -12.63 4.15 5.21
C THR A 49 -14.06 4.65 5.36
N GLY A 50 -14.79 4.86 4.26
CA GLY A 50 -16.10 5.51 4.24
C GLY A 50 -16.04 7.01 4.56
N ARG A 51 -14.84 7.59 4.71
CA ARG A 51 -14.62 8.98 5.12
C ARG A 51 -14.11 9.81 3.94
N PRO A 52 -14.63 11.03 3.72
CA PRO A 52 -14.04 11.93 2.74
C PRO A 52 -12.71 12.50 3.24
N VAL A 53 -11.84 12.87 2.31
CA VAL A 53 -10.66 13.71 2.53
C VAL A 53 -10.60 14.72 1.39
N ASP A 54 -10.30 15.97 1.70
CA ASP A 54 -10.19 17.03 0.70
C ASP A 54 -8.77 17.10 0.10
N VAL A 55 -8.63 17.87 -0.98
CA VAL A 55 -7.34 18.05 -1.68
C VAL A 55 -6.28 18.59 -0.72
N GLY A 56 -6.64 19.57 0.12
CA GLY A 56 -5.74 20.16 1.11
C GLY A 56 -5.20 19.14 2.11
N GLY A 57 -6.06 18.25 2.61
CA GLY A 57 -5.68 17.16 3.51
C GLY A 57 -4.73 16.15 2.86
N VAL A 58 -4.97 15.78 1.61
CA VAL A 58 -4.07 14.88 0.86
C VAL A 58 -2.70 15.54 0.64
N VAL A 59 -2.67 16.76 0.13
CA VAL A 59 -1.40 17.49 -0.12
C VAL A 59 -0.60 17.66 1.17
N SER A 60 -1.27 18.03 2.26
CA SER A 60 -0.65 18.19 3.58
C SER A 60 -0.06 16.86 4.07
N ALA A 61 -0.81 15.76 3.97
CA ALA A 61 -0.33 14.44 4.35
C ALA A 61 0.92 14.04 3.54
N VAL A 62 0.90 14.26 2.22
CA VAL A 62 2.03 13.91 1.35
C VAL A 62 3.28 14.72 1.73
N GLN A 63 3.14 16.02 1.96
CA GLN A 63 4.26 16.88 2.39
C GLN A 63 4.85 16.43 3.74
N VAL A 64 4.00 16.08 4.70
CA VAL A 64 4.44 15.63 6.04
C VAL A 64 5.14 14.27 5.97
N TYR A 65 4.61 13.34 5.16
CA TYR A 65 5.07 11.96 5.14
C TYR A 65 6.11 11.66 4.06
N ALA A 66 6.41 12.59 3.16
CA ALA A 66 7.46 12.45 2.16
C ALA A 66 8.85 12.16 2.73
N ARG A 67 9.11 12.55 3.97
CA ARG A 67 10.41 12.39 4.64
C ARG A 67 10.40 11.34 5.75
N ARG A 68 9.27 10.67 5.99
CA ARG A 68 9.11 9.73 7.10
C ARG A 68 9.17 8.28 6.61
N ASP A 69 9.80 7.42 7.40
CA ASP A 69 9.74 5.98 7.20
C ASP A 69 8.42 5.44 7.78
N VAL A 70 7.40 5.39 6.93
CA VAL A 70 6.07 4.93 7.33
C VAL A 70 6.07 3.46 7.78
N ALA A 71 7.00 2.63 7.28
CA ALA A 71 7.07 1.23 7.70
C ALA A 71 7.62 1.12 9.13
N GLN A 72 8.64 1.92 9.47
CA GLN A 72 9.12 2.02 10.84
C GLN A 72 8.01 2.50 11.78
N ASP A 73 7.31 3.57 11.41
CA ASP A 73 6.21 4.13 12.20
C ASP A 73 5.07 3.11 12.40
N LEU A 74 4.67 2.39 11.34
CA LEU A 74 3.66 1.34 11.40
C LEU A 74 4.05 0.20 12.34
N SER A 75 5.34 -0.19 12.38
CA SER A 75 5.80 -1.31 13.22
C SER A 75 5.55 -1.08 14.72
N GLN A 76 5.53 0.19 15.15
CA GLN A 76 5.31 0.60 16.53
C GLN A 76 3.83 0.51 16.94
N VAL A 77 2.92 0.78 16.02
CA VAL A 77 1.48 0.87 16.29
C VAL A 77 0.68 -0.32 15.77
N ALA A 78 1.27 -1.18 14.91
CA ALA A 78 0.57 -2.28 14.26
C ALA A 78 -0.07 -3.29 15.23
N GLY A 79 0.35 -3.33 16.49
CA GLY A 79 -0.24 -4.17 17.53
C GLY A 79 -1.68 -3.75 17.91
N SER A 80 -2.03 -2.46 17.74
CA SER A 80 -3.34 -1.93 18.13
C SER A 80 -4.35 -1.89 16.98
N PHE A 81 -3.96 -2.27 15.77
CA PHE A 81 -4.85 -2.25 14.61
C PHE A 81 -5.69 -3.51 14.47
N SER A 82 -6.95 -3.32 14.12
CA SER A 82 -7.84 -4.38 13.66
C SER A 82 -7.30 -5.06 12.39
N PRO A 83 -7.62 -6.34 12.14
CA PRO A 83 -7.31 -7.02 10.88
C PRO A 83 -7.82 -6.27 9.64
N GLU A 84 -9.00 -5.66 9.75
CA GLU A 84 -9.64 -4.85 8.71
C GLU A 84 -8.81 -3.60 8.42
N ALA A 85 -8.33 -2.89 9.45
CA ALA A 85 -7.45 -1.73 9.30
C ALA A 85 -6.14 -2.10 8.61
N LYS A 86 -5.51 -3.20 9.01
CA LYS A 86 -4.28 -3.69 8.37
C LYS A 86 -4.50 -3.98 6.88
N THR A 87 -5.66 -4.52 6.55
CA THR A 87 -6.07 -4.80 5.16
C THR A 87 -6.31 -3.49 4.40
N ALA A 88 -7.01 -2.52 4.98
CA ALA A 88 -7.24 -1.21 4.38
C ALA A 88 -5.92 -0.47 4.12
N ILE A 89 -5.00 -0.45 5.09
CA ILE A 89 -3.67 0.15 4.92
C ILE A 89 -2.92 -0.51 3.76
N MET A 90 -2.90 -1.84 3.70
CA MET A 90 -2.25 -2.57 2.59
C MET A 90 -2.92 -2.32 1.24
N GLN A 91 -4.25 -2.28 1.18
CA GLN A 91 -4.99 -2.01 -0.05
C GLN A 91 -4.76 -0.58 -0.55
N GLY A 92 -4.75 0.41 0.35
CA GLY A 92 -4.44 1.80 0.04
C GLY A 92 -3.03 1.94 -0.51
N ALA A 93 -2.03 1.36 0.16
CA ALA A 93 -0.64 1.36 -0.29
C ALA A 93 -0.49 0.75 -1.70
N TYR A 94 -1.06 -0.44 -1.91
CA TYR A 94 -1.01 -1.12 -3.20
C TYR A 94 -1.66 -0.31 -4.33
N ARG A 95 -2.89 0.20 -4.11
CA ARG A 95 -3.63 0.95 -5.14
C ARG A 95 -2.97 2.28 -5.49
N THR A 96 -2.28 2.90 -4.53
CA THR A 96 -1.52 4.13 -4.77
C THR A 96 -0.32 3.89 -5.69
N LEU A 97 0.35 2.75 -5.58
CA LEU A 97 1.50 2.41 -6.44
C LEU A 97 1.07 1.79 -7.78
N ALA A 98 -0.04 1.05 -7.82
CA ALA A 98 -0.48 0.31 -8.99
C ALA A 98 -1.26 1.14 -10.04
N VAL A 99 -1.02 2.45 -10.14
CA VAL A 99 -1.80 3.39 -10.99
C VAL A 99 -1.88 2.94 -12.45
N ASN A 100 -0.84 2.29 -12.96
CA ASN A 100 -0.76 1.79 -14.34
C ASN A 100 -0.92 0.26 -14.46
N ASN A 101 -1.52 -0.40 -13.46
CA ASN A 101 -1.56 -1.87 -13.34
C ASN A 101 -0.16 -2.52 -13.37
N HIS A 102 0.88 -1.73 -13.16
CA HIS A 102 2.26 -2.18 -13.08
C HIS A 102 2.78 -1.85 -11.69
N VAL A 103 3.46 -2.81 -11.08
CA VAL A 103 4.18 -2.61 -9.82
C VAL A 103 5.63 -3.04 -10.03
N SER A 104 6.55 -2.08 -9.95
CA SER A 104 7.99 -2.31 -10.12
C SER A 104 8.57 -3.17 -8.99
N GLN A 105 9.81 -3.64 -9.13
CA GLN A 105 10.43 -4.41 -8.05
C GLN A 105 10.66 -3.54 -6.80
N ALA A 106 11.06 -2.28 -6.98
CA ALA A 106 11.25 -1.34 -5.86
C ALA A 106 9.93 -1.09 -5.11
N GLU A 107 8.82 -0.90 -5.82
CA GLU A 107 7.49 -0.76 -5.20
C GLU A 107 7.05 -2.03 -4.46
N ARG A 108 7.40 -3.21 -4.96
CA ARG A 108 7.14 -4.47 -4.24
C ARG A 108 7.93 -4.56 -2.96
N ASP A 109 9.21 -4.22 -2.99
CA ASP A 109 10.06 -4.24 -1.81
C ASP A 109 9.52 -3.27 -0.75
N THR A 110 9.00 -2.12 -1.17
CA THR A 110 8.27 -1.19 -0.29
C THR A 110 7.00 -1.80 0.29
N LEU A 111 6.16 -2.44 -0.53
CA LEU A 111 4.94 -3.12 -0.05
C LEU A 111 5.25 -4.28 0.92
N ASP A 112 6.33 -5.03 0.68
CA ASP A 112 6.79 -6.10 1.57
C ASP A 112 7.25 -5.53 2.93
N ARG A 113 7.94 -4.38 2.95
CA ARG A 113 8.30 -3.68 4.20
C ARG A 113 7.07 -3.25 4.99
N VAL A 114 6.07 -2.65 4.33
CA VAL A 114 4.81 -2.25 4.97
C VAL A 114 4.04 -3.47 5.50
N ALA A 115 3.96 -4.56 4.73
CA ALA A 115 3.31 -5.78 5.16
C ALA A 115 3.99 -6.40 6.40
N GLY A 116 5.33 -6.41 6.41
CA GLY A 116 6.15 -6.82 7.55
C GLY A 116 5.90 -5.95 8.78
N ALA A 117 5.86 -4.64 8.63
CA ALA A 117 5.58 -3.69 9.70
C ALA A 117 4.19 -3.91 10.33
N LEU A 118 3.17 -4.16 9.50
CA LEU A 118 1.81 -4.45 9.96
C LEU A 118 1.66 -5.83 10.65
N ARG A 119 2.71 -6.67 10.59
CA ARG A 119 2.67 -8.09 10.96
C ARG A 119 1.52 -8.81 10.26
N SER A 120 1.20 -8.34 9.05
CA SER A 120 0.12 -8.87 8.25
C SER A 120 0.68 -9.99 7.38
N ARG A 121 -0.05 -11.11 7.30
CA ARG A 121 0.25 -12.12 6.29
C ARG A 121 0.07 -11.45 4.92
N PRO A 122 1.01 -11.57 3.97
CA PRO A 122 0.90 -10.87 2.69
C PRO A 122 -0.44 -11.24 2.03
N PRO A 123 -1.24 -10.26 1.57
CA PRO A 123 -2.49 -10.55 0.88
C PRO A 123 -2.24 -11.44 -0.35
N ASN A 124 -3.30 -12.05 -0.85
CA ASN A 124 -3.28 -12.92 -2.03
C ASN A 124 -2.74 -12.26 -3.33
N TRP A 125 -2.34 -10.97 -3.34
CA TRP A 125 -1.65 -10.32 -4.45
C TRP A 125 -0.37 -11.08 -4.87
N ARG A 126 0.33 -11.75 -3.93
CA ARG A 126 1.45 -12.66 -4.26
C ARG A 126 1.03 -13.86 -5.10
N ARG A 127 -0.22 -14.34 -4.99
CA ARG A 127 -0.76 -15.46 -5.79
C ARG A 127 -1.27 -15.00 -7.16
N SER A 128 -1.94 -13.84 -7.22
CA SER A 128 -2.33 -13.18 -8.47
C SER A 128 -1.12 -13.03 -9.41
N TRP A 129 0.02 -12.60 -8.85
CA TRP A 129 1.26 -12.40 -9.58
C TRP A 129 1.98 -13.68 -10.03
N ARG A 130 1.93 -14.78 -9.25
CA ARG A 130 2.55 -16.06 -9.65
C ARG A 130 1.88 -16.66 -10.89
N ARG A 131 0.62 -16.29 -11.17
CA ARG A 131 -0.09 -16.63 -12.42
C ARG A 131 0.29 -15.75 -13.60
N SER A 132 0.73 -14.51 -13.37
CA SER A 132 1.16 -13.58 -14.43
C SER A 132 2.61 -13.81 -14.91
N LYS A 133 3.31 -14.82 -14.41
CA LYS A 133 4.69 -15.18 -14.81
C LYS A 133 4.76 -16.52 -15.59
N HIS A 134 4.37 -16.48 -16.85
CA HIS A 134 5.06 -17.21 -17.94
C HIS A 134 5.76 -16.09 -18.74
N LEU A 135 7.08 -15.94 -18.86
CA LEU A 135 8.23 -16.83 -19.04
C LEU A 135 9.53 -16.09 -18.57
N PRO A 136 10.75 -16.68 -18.65
CA PRO A 136 11.87 -16.38 -17.75
C PRO A 136 12.83 -15.34 -18.30
N HIS A 137 13.54 -14.65 -17.39
CA HIS A 137 14.86 -14.09 -17.69
C HIS A 137 15.76 -14.28 -16.48
N ARG A 138 16.71 -15.22 -16.60
CA ARG A 138 18.00 -15.13 -15.92
C ARG A 138 19.03 -14.66 -16.96
N PRO A 139 19.87 -13.66 -16.65
CA PRO A 139 20.95 -13.28 -17.52
C PRO A 139 22.06 -14.34 -17.51
N SER A 140 22.60 -14.57 -18.70
CA SER A 140 23.85 -15.26 -19.00
C SER A 140 25.02 -14.65 -18.21
N CYS A 141 25.84 -15.50 -17.57
CA CYS A 141 27.32 -15.43 -17.59
C CYS A 141 27.98 -16.52 -16.73
N ARG A 142 28.98 -17.19 -17.33
CA ARG A 142 30.20 -17.81 -16.75
C ARG A 142 30.03 -19.10 -15.91
N GLY A 143 30.75 -20.19 -16.15
CA GLY A 143 31.83 -20.46 -17.09
C GLY A 143 32.16 -21.97 -17.10
N SER A 144 32.74 -22.43 -18.20
CA SER A 144 33.24 -23.79 -18.37
C SER A 144 34.36 -24.13 -17.38
N PRO A 145 34.50 -25.39 -16.99
CA PRO A 145 35.81 -26.00 -16.79
C PRO A 145 36.08 -26.99 -17.91
N SER A 146 37.15 -26.71 -18.66
CA SER A 146 37.78 -27.67 -19.57
C SER A 146 38.21 -28.91 -18.80
N ARG A 147 38.00 -30.07 -19.42
CA ARG A 147 38.64 -31.34 -19.08
C ARG A 147 40.16 -31.22 -19.16
N ALA A 148 40.85 -31.84 -18.21
CA ALA A 148 42.09 -32.58 -18.44
C ALA A 148 41.83 -34.00 -17.93
#